data_AF-A0AAE3DLW3-F1
#
_entry.id   AF-A0AAE3DLW3-F1
#
_cell.length_a   1.000
_cell.length_b   1.000
_cell.length_c   1.000
_cell.angle_alpha   90.00
_cell.angle_beta   90.00
_cell.angle_gamma   90.00
#
_symmetry.space_group_name_H-M   'P 1'
#
loop_
_entity.id
_entity.type
_entity.pdbx_description
1 polymer ?
#
loop_
_entity_poly.entity_id
_entity_poly.type
_entity_poly.pdbx_seq_one_letter_code
_entity_poly.pdbx_strand_id
1 'polypeptide(L)'
;MDELRKKYLEVNEMFCPKCGSSVEEGAKICPKCGLDFSTIKQEQSASVVISTATTENRSDSRDGKNVEVSEEKLDKVSGKWIVRCTYFGLAVAVFIMFFVAAGNIASGGTEIMKIQSVGGKTLEEAYYYELGAVYAGYAMIARAFGVFCASVLVWLGMKN
;
A
#
# COMPACT_ATOMS: atom_id res chain seq x y z
N MET A 1 12.69 28.55 29.74
CA MET A 1 12.02 28.41 28.42
C MET A 1 10.90 27.37 28.52
N ASP A 2 9.89 27.62 29.36
CA ASP A 2 9.11 26.51 29.95
C ASP A 2 7.60 26.57 29.60
N GLU A 3 7.08 27.73 29.19
CA GLU A 3 5.65 27.91 28.89
C GLU A 3 5.24 27.38 27.51
N LEU A 4 6.19 27.20 26.57
CA LEU A 4 5.88 26.77 25.21
C LEU A 4 5.51 25.27 25.10
N ARG A 5 5.68 24.48 26.16
CA ARG A 5 5.45 23.02 26.16
C ARG A 5 4.00 22.60 26.43
N LYS A 6 3.06 23.55 26.50
CA LYS A 6 1.65 23.31 26.87
C LYS A 6 0.64 23.39 25.71
N LYS A 7 1.09 23.41 24.45
CA LYS A 7 0.22 23.47 23.25
C LYS A 7 0.17 22.20 22.40
N TYR A 8 0.66 21.06 22.92
CA TYR A 8 0.36 19.75 22.37
C TYR A 8 -0.84 19.18 23.15
N LEU A 9 -2.06 19.53 22.72
CA LEU A 9 -3.20 18.65 22.96
C LEU A 9 -3.06 17.44 22.05
N GLU A 10 -3.41 16.27 22.56
CA GLU A 10 -3.41 15.01 21.82
C GLU A 10 -4.56 15.02 20.80
N VAL A 11 -4.23 15.30 19.53
CA VAL A 11 -5.16 15.07 18.40
C VAL A 11 -4.97 13.63 17.94
N ASN A 12 -5.59 12.69 18.65
CA ASN A 12 -5.60 11.28 18.28
C ASN A 12 -6.64 11.04 17.18
N GLU A 13 -6.24 11.21 15.91
CA GLU A 13 -7.14 11.07 14.76
C GLU A 13 -7.71 9.64 14.64
N MET A 14 -9.03 9.49 14.84
CA MET A 14 -9.71 8.21 14.65
C MET A 14 -10.30 8.11 13.23
N PHE A 15 -10.09 6.98 12.55
CA PHE A 15 -10.61 6.78 11.19
C PHE A 15 -11.95 6.05 11.21
N CYS A 16 -12.92 6.53 10.42
CA CYS A 16 -14.23 5.88 10.33
C CYS A 16 -14.14 4.49 9.65
N PRO A 17 -14.55 3.39 10.30
CA PRO A 17 -14.37 2.04 9.77
C PRO A 17 -15.23 1.74 8.52
N LYS A 18 -16.27 2.55 8.25
CA LYS A 18 -17.12 2.42 7.05
C LYS A 18 -16.55 3.14 5.81
N CYS A 19 -15.68 4.14 5.97
CA CYS A 19 -15.25 4.99 4.84
C CYS A 19 -13.79 5.53 4.91
N GLY A 20 -12.96 5.03 5.83
CA GLY A 20 -11.52 5.31 5.88
C GLY A 20 -11.14 6.79 6.02
N SER A 21 -12.02 7.62 6.56
CA SER A 21 -11.83 9.07 6.64
C SER A 21 -11.58 9.49 8.07
N SER A 22 -10.67 10.45 8.29
CA SER A 22 -10.37 11.00 9.62
C SER A 22 -11.62 11.64 10.24
N VAL A 23 -11.78 11.45 11.54
CA VAL A 23 -12.91 11.87 12.37
C VAL A 23 -12.34 12.28 13.74
N GLU A 24 -12.86 13.36 14.29
CA GLU A 24 -12.49 13.86 15.62
C GLU A 24 -13.05 12.97 16.74
N GLU A 25 -12.28 12.77 17.81
CA GLU A 25 -12.70 11.91 18.92
C GLU A 25 -14.00 12.40 19.58
N GLY A 26 -14.95 11.49 19.78
CA GLY A 26 -16.27 11.80 20.34
C GLY A 26 -17.34 12.18 19.32
N ALA A 27 -17.02 12.27 18.03
CA ALA A 27 -18.04 12.40 16.99
C ALA A 27 -18.98 11.19 16.98
N LYS A 28 -20.28 11.44 17.18
CA LYS A 28 -21.31 10.36 17.22
C LYS A 28 -21.65 9.81 15.84
N ILE A 29 -21.56 10.64 14.80
CA ILE A 29 -21.90 10.31 13.41
C ILE A 29 -20.73 10.71 12.51
N CYS A 30 -20.31 9.85 11.58
CA CYS A 30 -19.29 10.22 10.59
C CYS A 30 -19.89 11.17 9.52
N PRO A 31 -19.35 12.40 9.35
CA PRO A 31 -19.92 13.42 8.46
C PRO A 31 -19.88 13.05 6.96
N LYS A 32 -19.06 12.07 6.57
CA LYS A 32 -18.87 11.68 5.16
C LYS A 32 -19.71 10.48 4.72
N CYS A 33 -20.17 9.63 5.65
CA CYS A 33 -20.84 8.37 5.31
C CYS A 33 -22.06 8.01 6.19
N GLY A 34 -22.45 8.89 7.12
CA GLY A 34 -23.60 8.70 8.00
C GLY A 34 -23.53 7.45 8.87
N LEU A 35 -22.33 7.04 9.31
CA LEU A 35 -22.18 5.97 10.30
C LEU A 35 -22.37 6.54 11.70
N ASP A 36 -23.40 6.09 12.41
CA ASP A 36 -23.46 6.23 13.87
C ASP A 36 -22.44 5.30 14.53
N PHE A 37 -21.45 5.89 15.20
CA PHE A 37 -20.50 5.16 16.04
C PHE A 37 -21.17 4.63 17.32
N SER A 38 -22.27 5.26 17.75
CA SER A 38 -23.06 4.89 18.93
C SER A 38 -23.57 3.43 18.90
N THR A 39 -23.81 2.88 17.70
CA THR A 39 -24.43 1.55 17.48
C THR A 39 -23.39 0.40 17.46
N ILE A 40 -22.10 0.70 17.59
CA ILE A 40 -21.00 -0.28 17.45
C ILE A 40 -20.61 -0.92 18.81
N LYS A 41 -21.26 -0.52 19.91
CA LYS A 41 -20.97 -0.99 21.27
C LYS A 41 -22.12 -1.87 21.77
N GLN A 42 -21.80 -3.10 22.21
CA GLN A 42 -22.72 -4.18 22.67
C GLN A 42 -23.46 -4.89 21.51
N GLU A 43 -23.62 -6.23 21.46
CA GLU A 43 -23.01 -7.31 22.26
C GLU A 43 -23.08 -8.68 21.52
N GLN A 44 -22.51 -9.73 22.11
CA GLN A 44 -22.83 -11.12 21.75
C GLN A 44 -23.99 -11.64 22.63
N SER A 45 -24.83 -12.53 22.07
CA SER A 45 -25.73 -13.50 22.75
C SER A 45 -27.25 -13.20 22.86
N ALA A 46 -28.00 -13.87 21.97
CA ALA A 46 -29.23 -14.66 22.21
C ALA A 46 -30.59 -14.04 22.64
N SER A 47 -31.66 -14.61 22.05
CA SER A 47 -33.08 -14.69 22.52
C SER A 47 -33.95 -13.40 22.50
N VAL A 48 -35.28 -13.43 22.30
CA VAL A 48 -36.23 -14.53 21.98
C VAL A 48 -37.46 -14.03 21.15
N VAL A 49 -37.76 -14.76 20.07
CA VAL A 49 -39.02 -15.10 19.33
C VAL A 49 -40.32 -14.24 19.39
N ILE A 50 -41.09 -14.36 18.29
CA ILE A 50 -42.53 -14.06 18.03
C ILE A 50 -42.76 -12.69 17.35
N SER A 51 -43.63 -12.48 16.33
CA SER A 51 -44.24 -13.23 15.19
C SER A 51 -45.03 -12.16 14.34
N THR A 52 -45.60 -12.31 13.14
CA THR A 52 -45.89 -13.36 12.13
C THR A 52 -45.94 -12.62 10.74
N ALA A 53 -46.33 -13.09 9.54
CA ALA A 53 -46.83 -14.34 8.91
C ALA A 53 -46.45 -14.28 7.40
N THR A 54 -45.86 -15.32 6.80
CA THR A 54 -46.49 -16.43 6.05
C THR A 54 -46.83 -16.15 4.56
N THR A 55 -45.87 -16.49 3.68
CA THR A 55 -46.01 -17.39 2.50
C THR A 55 -44.58 -17.68 2.01
N GLU A 56 -43.97 -18.82 2.36
CA GLU A 56 -44.00 -20.11 1.63
C GLU A 56 -42.77 -20.36 0.73
N ASN A 57 -41.71 -20.95 1.31
CA ASN A 57 -41.32 -22.34 1.00
C ASN A 57 -40.21 -22.88 1.94
N ARG A 58 -40.15 -24.22 2.09
CA ARG A 58 -39.08 -25.00 2.73
C ARG A 58 -37.94 -25.25 1.71
N SER A 59 -36.69 -25.61 2.02
CA SER A 59 -35.92 -25.98 3.23
C SER A 59 -34.42 -25.72 2.92
N ASP A 60 -33.40 -25.76 3.80
CA ASP A 60 -33.12 -26.53 5.03
C ASP A 60 -32.00 -25.82 5.86
N SER A 61 -31.87 -26.19 7.14
CA SER A 61 -30.66 -26.15 7.99
C SER A 61 -29.78 -24.88 8.14
N ARG A 62 -29.97 -24.24 9.31
CA ARG A 62 -28.96 -24.01 10.37
C ARG A 62 -27.85 -22.93 10.23
N ASP A 63 -27.44 -22.54 11.42
CA ASP A 63 -26.28 -21.80 11.94
C ASP A 63 -25.04 -21.68 11.02
N GLY A 64 -24.24 -20.60 11.01
CA GLY A 64 -24.16 -19.49 11.98
C GLY A 64 -22.90 -19.58 12.87
N LYS A 65 -21.72 -19.18 12.36
CA LYS A 65 -20.50 -18.96 13.17
C LYS A 65 -19.44 -18.13 12.40
N ASN A 66 -18.63 -17.37 13.16
CA ASN A 66 -17.32 -16.75 12.90
C ASN A 66 -16.97 -16.22 11.49
N VAL A 67 -16.48 -14.97 11.47
CA VAL A 67 -15.31 -14.65 10.64
C VAL A 67 -14.10 -15.29 11.32
N GLU A 68 -13.74 -16.50 10.89
CA GLU A 68 -12.43 -17.06 11.21
C GLU A 68 -11.35 -16.28 10.47
N VAL A 69 -10.18 -16.15 11.09
CA VAL A 69 -8.94 -15.92 10.34
C VAL A 69 -8.62 -17.24 9.64
N SER A 70 -9.35 -17.52 8.56
CA SER A 70 -9.20 -18.74 7.79
C SER A 70 -8.03 -18.60 6.81
N GLU A 71 -6.92 -19.24 7.17
CA GLU A 71 -6.04 -19.82 6.16
C GLU A 71 -6.86 -20.71 5.21
N GLU A 72 -6.41 -20.83 3.96
CA GLU A 72 -7.06 -21.60 2.90
C GLU A 72 -8.55 -21.29 2.63
N LYS A 73 -8.79 -20.47 1.60
CA LYS A 73 -9.68 -20.99 0.54
C LYS A 73 -8.83 -21.49 -0.62
N LEU A 74 -8.62 -22.81 -0.62
CA LEU A 74 -7.92 -23.56 -1.67
C LEU A 74 -8.78 -23.63 -2.95
N ASP A 75 -9.03 -22.48 -3.58
CA ASP A 75 -9.76 -22.44 -4.85
C ASP A 75 -8.96 -23.18 -5.92
N LYS A 76 -9.57 -24.28 -6.40
CA LYS A 76 -8.93 -25.35 -7.17
C LYS A 76 -8.66 -24.99 -8.64
N VAL A 77 -8.31 -23.72 -8.90
CA VAL A 77 -7.65 -23.27 -10.12
C VAL A 77 -6.37 -24.11 -10.29
N SER A 78 -6.01 -24.45 -11.53
CA SER A 78 -4.80 -25.21 -11.85
C SER A 78 -3.58 -24.55 -11.19
N GLY A 79 -3.08 -25.11 -10.08
CA GLY A 79 -2.20 -24.38 -9.15
C GLY A 79 -0.91 -23.84 -9.78
N LYS A 80 -0.41 -24.53 -10.81
CA LYS A 80 0.73 -24.14 -11.65
C LYS A 80 0.52 -22.78 -12.35
N TRP A 81 -0.72 -22.39 -12.64
CA TRP A 81 -1.08 -21.05 -13.11
C TRP A 81 -1.09 -20.00 -12.00
N ILE A 82 -1.64 -20.31 -10.81
CA ILE A 82 -1.62 -19.38 -9.66
C ILE A 82 -0.17 -19.01 -9.33
N VAL A 83 0.71 -20.02 -9.21
CA VAL A 83 2.13 -19.85 -8.88
C VAL A 83 2.87 -19.04 -9.96
N ARG A 84 2.59 -19.29 -11.25
CA ARG A 84 3.10 -18.42 -12.34
C ARG A 84 2.64 -16.97 -12.19
N CYS A 85 1.36 -16.74 -11.87
CA CYS A 85 0.79 -15.40 -11.71
C CYS A 85 1.38 -14.66 -10.50
N THR A 86 1.61 -15.32 -9.36
CA THR A 86 2.22 -14.67 -8.19
C THR A 86 3.67 -14.29 -8.44
N TYR A 87 4.50 -15.19 -9.00
CA TYR A 87 5.88 -14.86 -9.38
C TYR A 87 5.96 -13.76 -10.44
N PHE A 88 5.06 -13.75 -11.44
CA PHE A 88 5.00 -12.69 -12.44
C PHE A 88 4.62 -11.34 -11.83
N GLY A 89 3.61 -11.29 -10.95
CA GLY A 89 3.22 -10.08 -10.23
C GLY A 89 4.34 -9.53 -9.35
N LEU A 90 5.06 -10.40 -8.63
CA LEU A 90 6.25 -10.03 -7.84
C LEU A 90 7.38 -9.49 -8.73
N ALA A 91 7.66 -10.14 -9.87
CA ALA A 91 8.67 -9.67 -10.82
C ALA A 91 8.35 -8.27 -11.38
N VAL A 92 7.09 -8.02 -11.73
CA VAL A 92 6.62 -6.70 -12.18
C VAL A 92 6.74 -5.65 -11.07
N ALA A 93 6.34 -5.98 -9.83
CA ALA A 93 6.45 -5.06 -8.69
C ALA A 93 7.92 -4.68 -8.40
N VAL A 94 8.83 -5.66 -8.38
CA VAL A 94 10.28 -5.44 -8.21
C VAL A 94 10.84 -4.59 -9.35
N PHE A 95 10.48 -4.89 -10.61
CA PHE A 95 10.92 -4.12 -11.77
C PHE A 95 10.48 -2.64 -11.70
N ILE A 96 9.21 -2.40 -11.35
CA ILE A 96 8.68 -1.03 -11.17
C ILE A 96 9.45 -0.28 -10.07
N MET A 97 9.69 -0.92 -8.92
CA MET A 97 10.43 -0.28 -7.81
C MET A 97 11.87 0.10 -8.22
N PHE A 98 12.59 -0.80 -8.92
CA PHE A 98 13.91 -0.48 -9.46
C PHE A 98 13.87 0.63 -10.51
N PHE A 99 12.83 0.67 -11.37
CA PHE A 99 12.71 1.71 -12.40
C PHE A 99 12.39 3.09 -11.81
N VAL A 100 11.55 3.15 -10.77
CA VAL A 100 11.27 4.39 -10.02
C VAL A 100 12.51 4.88 -9.30
N ALA A 101 13.23 4.01 -8.58
CA ALA A 101 14.48 4.37 -7.92
C ALA A 101 15.53 4.90 -8.92
N ALA A 102 15.69 4.24 -10.07
CA ALA A 102 16.56 4.68 -11.14
C ALA A 102 16.06 5.95 -11.88
N GLY A 103 14.77 6.28 -11.78
CA GLY A 103 14.21 7.56 -12.19
C GLY A 103 14.71 8.68 -11.29
N ASN A 104 14.52 8.53 -9.97
CA ASN A 104 14.89 9.52 -8.96
C ASN A 104 16.42 9.78 -8.93
N ILE A 105 17.25 8.74 -9.12
CA ILE A 105 18.71 8.90 -9.22
C ILE A 105 19.09 9.71 -10.47
N ALA A 106 18.45 9.43 -11.62
CA ALA A 106 18.72 10.14 -12.86
C ALA A 106 18.23 11.60 -12.83
N SER A 107 17.09 11.89 -12.20
CA SER A 107 16.61 13.28 -12.05
C SER A 107 17.55 14.09 -11.15
N GLY A 108 17.93 13.57 -9.97
CA GLY A 108 18.86 14.25 -9.06
C GLY A 108 20.23 14.51 -9.70
N GLY A 109 20.78 13.52 -10.42
CA GLY A 109 22.02 13.71 -11.20
C GLY A 109 21.89 14.79 -12.29
N THR A 110 20.72 14.90 -12.92
CA THR A 110 20.41 15.93 -13.94
C THR A 110 20.21 17.32 -13.33
N GLU A 111 19.78 17.42 -12.07
CA GLU A 111 19.70 18.69 -11.34
C GLU A 111 21.09 19.18 -10.91
N ILE A 112 21.94 18.28 -10.39
CA ILE A 112 23.34 18.57 -10.05
C ILE A 112 24.11 19.07 -11.29
N MET A 113 23.93 18.42 -12.44
CA MET A 113 24.57 18.81 -13.71
C MET A 113 24.18 20.21 -14.21
N LYS A 114 23.09 20.81 -13.71
CA LYS A 114 22.59 22.14 -14.12
C LYS A 114 23.06 23.28 -13.20
N ILE A 115 23.89 23.00 -12.20
CA ILE A 115 24.48 24.05 -11.34
C ILE A 115 25.51 24.84 -12.18
N GLN A 116 25.18 26.10 -12.48
CA GLN A 116 26.08 27.03 -13.18
C GLN A 116 26.71 28.02 -12.21
N SER A 117 27.95 28.43 -12.48
CA SER A 117 28.66 29.39 -11.64
C SER A 117 28.52 30.82 -12.16
N VAL A 118 28.23 31.76 -11.26
CA VAL A 118 28.09 33.19 -11.60
C VAL A 118 29.41 33.85 -12.07
N GLY A 119 30.55 33.17 -11.94
CA GLY A 119 31.83 33.60 -12.50
C GLY A 119 32.06 33.17 -13.96
N GLY A 120 31.42 32.09 -14.40
CA GLY A 120 31.55 31.49 -15.73
C GLY A 120 32.87 30.76 -16.00
N LYS A 121 32.80 29.52 -16.54
CA LYS A 121 33.95 28.67 -16.90
C LYS A 121 34.86 28.34 -15.71
N THR A 122 34.28 28.20 -14.53
CA THR A 122 35.01 27.76 -13.32
C THR A 122 35.15 26.23 -13.31
N LEU A 123 36.18 25.73 -12.62
CA LEU A 123 36.49 24.28 -12.55
C LEU A 123 35.36 23.44 -11.93
N GLU A 124 34.48 24.07 -11.14
CA GLU A 124 33.32 23.44 -10.50
C GLU A 124 32.24 23.02 -11.51
N GLU A 125 32.05 23.74 -12.62
CA GLU A 125 31.05 23.38 -13.64
C GLU A 125 31.40 22.05 -14.33
N ALA A 126 32.69 21.82 -14.60
CA ALA A 126 33.20 20.55 -15.12
C ALA A 126 33.08 19.41 -14.08
N TYR A 127 33.29 19.71 -12.80
CA TYR A 127 33.13 18.74 -11.71
C TYR A 127 31.66 18.28 -11.57
N TYR A 128 30.70 19.19 -11.55
CA TYR A 128 29.28 18.84 -11.46
C TYR A 128 28.77 18.11 -12.71
N TYR A 129 29.34 18.38 -13.89
CA TYR A 129 29.05 17.64 -15.12
C TYR A 129 29.48 16.16 -15.03
N GLU A 130 30.72 15.88 -14.60
CA GLU A 130 31.20 14.51 -14.38
C GLU A 130 30.39 13.78 -13.29
N LEU A 131 30.03 14.46 -12.20
CA LEU A 131 29.12 13.91 -11.18
C LEU A 131 27.76 13.50 -11.79
N GLY A 132 27.18 14.33 -12.66
CA GLY A 132 25.94 14.03 -13.37
C GLY A 132 26.06 12.75 -14.23
N ALA A 133 27.16 12.60 -14.96
CA ALA A 133 27.45 11.40 -15.76
C ALA A 133 27.60 10.14 -14.88
N VAL A 134 28.25 10.24 -13.72
CA VAL A 134 28.37 9.15 -12.74
C VAL A 134 27.00 8.72 -12.19
N TYR A 135 26.12 9.66 -11.83
CA TYR A 135 24.75 9.33 -11.40
C TYR A 135 23.90 8.70 -12.50
N ALA A 136 24.06 9.13 -13.76
CA ALA A 136 23.43 8.47 -14.90
C ALA A 136 23.92 7.01 -15.06
N GLY A 137 25.22 6.75 -14.85
CA GLY A 137 25.80 5.41 -14.81
C GLY A 137 25.16 4.52 -13.72
N TYR A 138 25.06 5.01 -12.49
CA TYR A 138 24.38 4.29 -11.41
C TYR A 138 22.90 3.99 -11.73
N ALA A 139 22.18 4.94 -12.34
CA ALA A 139 20.80 4.74 -12.77
C ALA A 139 20.65 3.69 -13.90
N MET A 140 21.66 3.52 -14.76
CA MET A 140 21.68 2.46 -15.76
C MET A 140 21.95 1.08 -15.14
N ILE A 141 22.90 1.01 -14.19
CA ILE A 141 23.21 -0.22 -13.44
C ILE A 141 21.97 -0.67 -12.63
N ALA A 142 21.29 0.25 -11.95
CA ALA A 142 20.07 -0.05 -11.21
C ALA A 142 18.96 -0.66 -12.10
N ARG A 143 18.77 -0.13 -13.31
CA ARG A 143 17.82 -0.73 -14.29
C ARG A 143 18.24 -2.12 -14.72
N ALA A 144 19.53 -2.35 -14.98
CA ALA A 144 20.04 -3.67 -15.36
C ALA A 144 19.83 -4.72 -14.25
N PHE A 145 20.09 -4.37 -12.98
CA PHE A 145 19.79 -5.23 -11.83
C PHE A 145 18.29 -5.50 -11.68
N GLY A 146 17.44 -4.48 -11.87
CA GLY A 146 15.98 -4.65 -11.86
C GLY A 146 15.48 -5.63 -12.91
N VAL A 147 15.97 -5.52 -14.15
CA VAL A 147 15.66 -6.46 -15.25
C VAL A 147 16.16 -7.87 -14.92
N PHE A 148 17.38 -8.01 -14.42
CA PHE A 148 17.97 -9.30 -14.06
C PHE A 148 17.16 -10.01 -12.97
N CYS A 149 16.88 -9.32 -11.85
CA CYS A 149 16.10 -9.89 -10.75
C CYS A 149 14.67 -10.27 -11.18
N ALA A 150 14.00 -9.43 -11.97
CA ALA A 150 12.68 -9.75 -12.53
C ALA A 150 12.73 -10.96 -13.46
N SER A 151 13.77 -11.08 -14.29
CA SER A 151 13.98 -12.23 -15.19
C SER A 151 14.18 -13.54 -14.42
N VAL A 152 14.96 -13.51 -13.33
CA VAL A 152 15.17 -14.67 -12.46
C VAL A 152 13.87 -15.07 -11.75
N LEU A 153 13.07 -14.11 -11.26
CA LEU A 153 11.77 -14.39 -10.64
C LEU A 153 10.78 -15.03 -11.63
N VAL A 154 10.71 -14.53 -12.87
CA VAL A 154 9.87 -15.14 -13.92
C VAL A 154 10.37 -16.54 -14.29
N TRP A 155 11.69 -16.75 -14.38
CA TRP A 155 12.26 -18.07 -14.67
C TRP A 155 11.96 -19.10 -13.56
N LEU A 156 12.08 -18.71 -12.28
CA LEU A 156 11.68 -19.56 -11.15
C LEU A 156 10.17 -19.87 -11.20
N GLY A 157 9.32 -18.88 -11.47
CA GLY A 157 7.89 -19.07 -11.66
C GLY A 157 7.50 -19.92 -12.87
N MET A 158 8.35 -20.00 -13.90
CA MET A 158 8.18 -20.90 -15.05
C MET A 158 8.64 -22.34 -14.78
N LYS A 159 9.55 -22.54 -13.82
CA LYS A 159 10.10 -23.84 -13.46
C LYS A 159 9.16 -24.65 -12.55
N ASN A 160 8.40 -23.97 -11.69
CA ASN A 160 7.45 -24.55 -10.75
C ASN A 160 6.14 -25.00 -11.41
#